data_AF-A0A6G8G1H6-F1
#
_entry.id   AF-A0A6G8G1H6-F1
#
_cell.length_a   1.000
_cell.length_b   1.000
_cell.length_c   1.000
_cell.angle_alpha   90.00
_cell.angle_beta   90.00
_cell.angle_gamma   90.00
#
_symmetry.space_group_name_H-M   'P 1'
#
loop_
_entity.id
_entity.type
_entity.pdbx_description
1 polymer ?
#
loop_
_entity_poly.entity_id
_entity_poly.type
_entity_poly.pdbx_seq_one_letter_code
_entity_poly.pdbx_strand_id
1 'polypeptide(L)'
;MWWFSLGEVVGGLVTGALLALLGAVVVGVVPAVPAVTIWAVLALVLVAHEIGLVRVPLPQNARQVPPEVVDDGGQVGAVRFGFEMGTGLRTYMTSALPHVVALAVLLVGGFPAGVLAGLGFGVGRALMPLGRMAMPEGTWDAALDRRDRVVRAVLWVATLSLLAALARP
;
A
#
# COMPACT_ATOMS: atom_id res chain seq x y z
N MET A 1 2.41 15.34 14.05
CA MET A 1 1.90 14.81 12.77
C MET A 1 2.96 14.76 11.67
N TRP A 2 3.67 15.85 11.37
CA TRP A 2 4.67 15.87 10.28
C TRP A 2 5.74 14.78 10.37
N TRP A 3 6.26 14.53 11.58
CA TRP A 3 7.22 13.44 11.84
C TRP A 3 6.64 12.05 11.57
N PHE A 4 5.37 11.83 11.93
CA PHE A 4 4.66 10.59 11.63
C PHE A 4 4.49 10.40 10.12
N SER A 5 3.98 11.42 9.42
CA SER A 5 3.82 11.40 7.96
C SER A 5 5.14 11.20 7.22
N LEU A 6 6.23 11.79 7.70
CA LEU A 6 7.58 11.56 7.17
C LEU A 6 7.97 10.08 7.32
N GLY A 7 7.74 9.51 8.51
CA GLY A 7 7.94 8.09 8.76
C GLY A 7 7.16 7.23 7.76
N GLU A 8 5.88 7.51 7.54
CA GLU A 8 5.04 6.73 6.62
C GLU A 8 5.58 6.75 5.18
N VAL A 9 5.98 7.93 4.70
CA VAL A 9 6.56 8.09 3.35
C VAL A 9 7.89 7.34 3.23
N VAL A 10 8.77 7.45 4.22
CA VAL A 10 10.06 6.76 4.22
C VAL A 10 9.86 5.24 4.30
N GLY A 11 8.95 4.75 5.14
CA GLY A 11 8.62 3.33 5.24
C GLY A 11 8.05 2.76 3.94
N GLY A 12 7.20 3.53 3.26
CA GLY A 12 6.65 3.19 1.96
C GLY A 12 7.74 3.11 0.88
N LEU A 13 8.62 4.11 0.81
CA LEU A 13 9.77 4.14 -0.10
C LEU A 13 10.69 2.93 0.10
N VAL A 14 11.04 2.61 1.35
CA VAL A 14 11.89 1.45 1.66
C VAL A 14 11.21 0.17 1.20
N THR A 15 9.91 0.00 1.47
CA THR A 15 9.16 -1.20 1.05
C THR A 15 9.09 -1.33 -0.46
N GLY A 16 8.78 -0.23 -1.16
CA GLY A 16 8.74 -0.20 -2.61
C GLY A 16 10.09 -0.50 -3.26
N ALA A 17 11.17 0.06 -2.72
CA ALA A 17 12.53 -0.22 -3.18
C ALA A 17 12.92 -1.69 -2.96
N LEU A 18 12.62 -2.25 -1.78
CA LEU A 18 12.88 -3.66 -1.48
C LEU A 18 12.08 -4.58 -2.41
N LEU A 19 10.79 -4.28 -2.65
CA LEU A 19 9.97 -5.03 -3.58
C LEU A 19 10.53 -4.99 -5.01
N ALA A 20 11.01 -3.84 -5.47
CA ALA A 20 11.66 -3.73 -6.77
C ALA A 20 12.98 -4.53 -6.85
N LEU A 21 13.80 -4.49 -5.80
CA LEU A 21 15.04 -5.28 -5.75
C LEU A 21 14.75 -6.78 -5.78
N LEU A 22 13.75 -7.23 -5.02
CA LEU A 22 13.27 -8.61 -5.07
C LEU A 22 12.68 -8.95 -6.44
N GLY A 23 11.93 -8.02 -7.05
CA GLY A 23 11.35 -8.20 -8.38
C GLY A 23 12.41 -8.37 -9.46
N ALA A 24 13.54 -7.65 -9.37
CA ALA A 24 14.66 -7.83 -10.28
C ALA A 24 15.24 -9.26 -10.24
N VAL A 25 15.26 -9.89 -9.06
CA VAL A 25 15.64 -11.31 -8.91
C VAL A 25 14.59 -12.22 -9.53
N VAL A 26 13.30 -11.97 -9.28
CA VAL A 26 12.20 -12.77 -9.81
C VAL A 26 12.13 -12.74 -11.34
N VAL A 27 12.24 -11.56 -11.95
CA VAL A 27 12.25 -11.38 -13.41
C VAL A 27 13.47 -12.04 -14.06
N GLY A 28 14.58 -12.18 -13.33
CA GLY A 28 15.74 -12.94 -13.78
C GLY A 28 15.52 -14.45 -13.88
N VAL A 29 14.46 -14.99 -13.24
CA VAL A 29 14.17 -16.43 -13.19
C VAL A 29 12.85 -16.78 -13.88
N VAL A 30 11.86 -15.89 -13.83
CA VAL A 30 10.51 -16.12 -14.36
C VAL A 30 10.36 -15.40 -15.71
N PRO A 31 10.04 -16.11 -16.80
CA PRO A 31 9.80 -15.48 -18.09
C PRO A 31 8.62 -14.50 -18.03
N ALA A 32 8.67 -13.45 -18.86
CA ALA A 32 7.73 -12.33 -18.81
C ALA A 32 6.26 -12.75 -18.99
N VAL A 33 5.96 -13.63 -19.95
CA VAL A 33 4.57 -14.07 -20.23
C VAL A 33 3.94 -14.81 -19.03
N PRO A 34 4.58 -15.82 -18.43
CA PRO A 34 4.15 -16.38 -17.15
C PRO A 34 3.99 -15.35 -16.04
N ALA A 35 4.93 -14.41 -15.88
CA ALA A 35 4.87 -13.41 -14.81
C ALA A 35 3.63 -12.50 -14.92
N VAL A 36 3.35 -12.00 -16.13
CA VAL A 36 2.15 -11.18 -16.42
C VAL A 36 0.87 -12.00 -16.20
N THR A 37 0.86 -13.27 -16.63
CA THR A 37 -0.31 -14.15 -16.48
C THR A 37 -0.61 -14.42 -15.00
N ILE A 38 0.42 -14.77 -14.22
CA ILE A 38 0.31 -15.01 -12.77
C ILE A 38 -0.20 -13.75 -12.09
N TRP A 39 0.39 -12.59 -12.40
CA TRP A 39 -0.06 -11.32 -11.84
C TRP A 39 -1.53 -11.04 -12.16
N ALA A 40 -1.95 -11.17 -13.41
CA ALA A 40 -3.31 -10.89 -13.83
C ALA A 40 -4.33 -11.79 -13.11
N VAL A 41 -4.02 -13.08 -12.98
CA VAL A 41 -4.86 -14.04 -12.24
C VAL A 41 -4.98 -13.65 -10.77
N LEU A 42 -3.85 -13.35 -10.11
CA LEU A 42 -3.86 -12.94 -8.70
C LEU A 42 -4.59 -11.61 -8.49
N ALA A 43 -4.44 -10.65 -9.41
CA ALA A 43 -5.15 -9.38 -9.37
C ALA A 43 -6.68 -9.61 -9.46
N LEU A 44 -7.15 -10.49 -10.34
CA LEU A 44 -8.57 -10.84 -10.43
C LEU A 44 -9.10 -11.49 -9.15
N VAL A 45 -8.33 -12.39 -8.54
CA VAL A 45 -8.69 -13.01 -7.25
C VAL A 45 -8.78 -11.96 -6.15
N LEU A 46 -7.85 -11.01 -6.09
CA LEU A 46 -7.85 -9.95 -5.08
C LEU A 46 -8.96 -8.92 -5.31
N VAL A 47 -9.33 -8.64 -6.56
CA VAL A 47 -10.54 -7.85 -6.88
C VAL A 47 -11.80 -8.57 -6.42
N ALA A 48 -11.93 -9.86 -6.73
CA ALA A 48 -13.05 -10.68 -6.27
C ALA A 48 -13.11 -10.74 -4.74
N HIS A 49 -11.96 -10.75 -4.06
CA HIS A 49 -11.88 -10.65 -2.61
C HIS A 49 -12.38 -9.31 -2.08
N GLU A 50 -11.94 -8.21 -2.67
CA GLU A 50 -12.32 -6.85 -2.27
C GLU A 50 -13.83 -6.62 -2.37
N ILE A 51 -14.47 -7.12 -3.43
CA ILE A 51 -15.93 -6.98 -3.61
C ILE A 51 -16.75 -8.01 -2.82
N GLY A 52 -16.09 -8.87 -2.04
CA GLY A 52 -16.74 -9.85 -1.17
C GLY A 52 -17.23 -11.13 -1.85
N LEU A 53 -16.83 -11.39 -3.10
CA LEU A 53 -17.19 -12.61 -3.82
C LEU A 53 -16.42 -13.84 -3.31
N VAL A 54 -15.16 -13.64 -2.89
CA VAL A 54 -14.32 -14.69 -2.30
C VAL A 54 -13.64 -14.21 -1.01
N ARG A 55 -13.25 -15.13 -0.14
CA ARG A 55 -12.46 -14.81 1.06
C ARG A 55 -11.11 -15.51 0.97
N VAL A 56 -10.06 -14.71 0.81
CA VAL A 56 -8.68 -15.20 0.74
C VAL A 56 -7.91 -14.65 1.93
N PRO A 57 -7.16 -15.49 2.67
CA PRO A 57 -6.28 -14.97 3.72
C PRO A 57 -5.17 -14.15 3.07
N LEU A 58 -5.16 -12.84 3.31
CA LEU A 58 -4.09 -11.98 2.84
C LEU A 58 -2.86 -12.13 3.75
N PRO A 59 -1.64 -12.10 3.20
CA PRO A 59 -0.43 -12.07 3.99
C PRO A 59 -0.33 -10.71 4.69
N GLN A 60 -0.70 -10.68 5.97
CA GLN A 60 -0.63 -9.49 6.81
C GLN A 60 -0.29 -9.90 8.24
N ASN A 61 0.54 -9.10 8.88
CA ASN A 61 0.94 -9.32 10.27
C ASN A 61 -0.03 -8.60 11.19
N ALA A 62 -0.71 -9.35 12.07
CA ALA A 62 -1.70 -8.81 13.00
C ALA A 62 -1.07 -8.16 14.25
N ARG A 63 0.27 -8.09 14.34
CA ARG A 63 0.95 -7.40 15.45
C ARG A 63 0.79 -5.89 15.30
N GLN A 64 0.11 -5.27 16.24
CA GLN A 64 0.05 -3.81 16.33
C GLN A 64 1.42 -3.26 16.76
N VAL A 65 1.74 -2.04 16.32
CA VAL A 65 2.94 -1.35 16.76
C VAL A 65 2.81 -1.06 18.26
N PRO A 66 3.83 -1.41 19.09
CA PRO A 66 3.73 -1.27 20.53
C PRO A 66 3.47 0.19 20.97
N PRO A 67 2.54 0.44 21.93
CA PRO A 67 2.17 1.79 22.37
C PRO A 67 3.35 2.60 22.92
N GLU A 68 4.33 1.92 23.53
CA GLU A 68 5.48 2.54 24.19
C GLU A 68 6.35 3.35 23.21
N VAL A 69 6.29 3.04 21.92
CA VAL A 69 6.98 3.80 20.85
C VAL A 69 6.44 5.23 20.75
N VAL A 70 5.15 5.43 21.03
CA VAL A 70 4.49 6.74 20.97
C VAL A 70 4.67 7.50 22.29
N ASP A 71 4.56 6.79 23.41
CA ASP A 71 4.53 7.42 24.75
C ASP A 71 5.92 7.95 25.19
N ASP A 72 7.01 7.23 24.90
CA ASP A 72 8.34 7.58 25.41
C ASP A 72 9.22 8.35 24.40
N GLY A 73 8.79 8.46 23.14
CA GLY A 73 9.69 8.81 22.02
C GLY A 73 9.61 10.24 21.48
N GLY A 74 8.63 11.04 21.89
CA GLY A 74 8.41 12.40 21.35
C GLY A 74 8.41 12.43 19.81
N GLN A 75 9.25 13.26 19.19
CA GLN A 75 9.35 13.34 17.72
C GLN A 75 9.93 12.07 17.10
N VAL A 76 10.93 11.45 17.73
CA VAL A 76 11.59 10.23 17.25
C VAL A 76 10.61 9.04 17.30
N GLY A 77 9.82 8.96 18.36
CA GLY A 77 8.73 8.00 18.50
C GLY A 77 7.70 8.12 17.37
N ALA A 78 7.30 9.36 17.05
CA ALA A 78 6.39 9.62 15.94
C ALA A 78 6.97 9.19 14.58
N VAL A 79 8.25 9.48 14.30
CA VAL A 79 8.91 9.01 13.06
C VAL A 79 8.96 7.48 13.00
N ARG A 80 9.38 6.83 14.08
CA ARG A 80 9.49 5.37 14.15
C ARG A 80 8.14 4.68 13.98
N PHE A 81 7.13 5.17 14.68
CA PHE A 81 5.75 4.68 14.56
C PHE A 81 5.25 4.85 13.11
N GLY A 82 5.42 6.05 12.54
CA GLY A 82 5.10 6.31 11.13
C GLY A 82 5.83 5.39 10.17
N PHE A 83 7.12 5.14 10.38
CA PHE A 83 7.92 4.23 9.58
C PHE A 83 7.38 2.81 9.62
N GLU A 84 7.14 2.25 10.80
CA GLU A 84 6.57 0.91 10.93
C GLU A 84 5.19 0.82 10.25
N MET A 85 4.35 1.84 10.40
CA MET A 85 3.04 1.90 9.73
C MET A 85 3.17 1.99 8.21
N GLY A 86 4.12 2.80 7.72
CA GLY A 86 4.44 3.04 6.31
C GLY A 86 5.06 1.85 5.60
N THR A 87 5.69 0.92 6.33
CA THR A 87 6.15 -0.33 5.69
C THR A 87 5.00 -1.27 5.32
N GLY A 88 3.84 -1.13 5.98
CA GLY A 88 2.73 -2.06 5.81
C GLY A 88 2.93 -3.45 6.40
N LEU A 89 4.07 -3.71 7.05
CA LEU A 89 4.43 -5.04 7.58
C LEU A 89 3.89 -5.33 8.98
N ARG A 90 3.35 -4.33 9.68
CA ARG A 90 2.76 -4.42 11.03
C ARG A 90 1.38 -3.75 11.10
N THR A 91 0.77 -3.54 9.94
CA THR A 91 -0.52 -2.86 9.84
C THR A 91 -1.49 -3.71 9.08
N TYR A 92 -2.70 -3.80 9.61
CA TYR A 92 -3.81 -4.42 8.91
C TYR A 92 -4.21 -3.53 7.74
N MET A 93 -4.27 -4.09 6.54
CA MET A 93 -4.74 -3.37 5.36
C MET A 93 -6.24 -3.59 5.22
N THR A 94 -6.99 -2.49 5.14
CA THR A 94 -8.44 -2.51 4.97
C THR A 94 -8.87 -2.73 3.51
N SER A 95 -7.90 -2.87 2.60
CA SER A 95 -8.09 -3.14 1.17
C SER A 95 -6.99 -4.07 0.69
N ALA A 96 -7.30 -4.92 -0.28
CA ALA A 96 -6.34 -5.77 -0.98
C ALA A 96 -5.50 -5.01 -2.04
N LEU A 97 -5.83 -3.73 -2.31
CA LEU A 97 -5.17 -2.92 -3.33
C LEU A 97 -3.64 -2.85 -3.16
N PRO A 98 -3.08 -2.63 -1.94
CA PRO A 98 -1.63 -2.60 -1.76
C PRO A 98 -0.96 -3.92 -2.13
N HIS A 99 -1.62 -5.06 -1.90
CA HIS A 99 -1.12 -6.37 -2.28
C HIS A 99 -1.08 -6.55 -3.80
N VAL A 100 -2.09 -6.06 -4.53
CA VAL A 100 -2.09 -6.08 -6.01
C VAL A 100 -0.94 -5.26 -6.58
N VAL A 101 -0.69 -4.07 -6.01
CA VAL A 101 0.43 -3.22 -6.42
C VAL A 101 1.77 -3.88 -6.10
N ALA A 102 1.92 -4.47 -4.90
CA ALA A 102 3.13 -5.16 -4.51
C ALA A 102 3.45 -6.35 -5.43
N LEU A 103 2.44 -7.15 -5.78
CA LEU A 103 2.58 -8.23 -6.75
C LEU A 103 2.97 -7.72 -8.14
N ALA A 104 2.41 -6.59 -8.57
CA ALA A 104 2.77 -5.98 -9.84
C ALA A 104 4.25 -5.55 -9.85
N VAL A 105 4.71 -4.87 -8.80
CA VAL A 105 6.11 -4.46 -8.66
C VAL A 105 7.04 -5.68 -8.68
N LEU A 106 6.66 -6.76 -8.01
CA LEU A 106 7.48 -7.97 -7.90
C LEU A 106 7.56 -8.77 -9.21
N LEU A 107 6.46 -8.87 -9.97
CA LEU A 107 6.36 -9.77 -11.12
C LEU A 107 6.60 -9.08 -12.45
N VAL A 108 6.18 -7.82 -12.59
CA VAL A 108 6.16 -7.11 -13.87
C VAL A 108 6.73 -5.69 -13.78
N GLY A 109 7.06 -5.22 -12.57
CA GLY A 109 7.57 -3.87 -12.34
C GLY A 109 9.10 -3.78 -12.39
N GLY A 110 9.59 -2.60 -12.72
CA GLY A 110 10.99 -2.23 -12.57
C GLY A 110 11.24 -1.39 -11.32
N PHE A 111 12.50 -1.03 -11.09
CA PHE A 111 12.89 -0.18 -9.96
C PHE A 111 12.12 1.15 -9.86
N PRO A 112 11.91 1.91 -10.96
CA PRO A 112 11.10 3.12 -10.90
C PRO A 112 9.66 2.86 -10.45
N ALA A 113 9.05 1.74 -10.89
CA ALA A 113 7.70 1.37 -10.49
C ALA A 113 7.62 1.05 -8.99
N GLY A 114 8.61 0.35 -8.44
CA GLY A 114 8.69 0.09 -6.99
C GLY A 114 8.83 1.36 -6.17
N VAL A 115 9.69 2.30 -6.57
CA VAL A 115 9.85 3.59 -5.89
C VAL A 115 8.56 4.40 -5.93
N LEU A 116 7.92 4.51 -7.11
CA LEU A 116 6.66 5.24 -7.26
C LEU A 116 5.51 4.59 -6.47
N ALA A 117 5.42 3.26 -6.48
CA ALA A 117 4.44 2.52 -5.71
C ALA A 117 4.65 2.74 -4.19
N GLY A 118 5.90 2.64 -3.72
CA GLY A 118 6.25 2.89 -2.33
C GLY A 118 5.97 4.32 -1.89
N LEU A 119 6.33 5.30 -2.72
CA LEU A 119 6.02 6.71 -2.49
C LEU A 119 4.51 6.95 -2.44
N GLY A 120 3.77 6.46 -3.43
CA GLY A 120 2.32 6.60 -3.50
C GLY A 120 1.61 5.95 -2.32
N PHE A 121 2.08 4.77 -1.89
CA PHE A 121 1.59 4.09 -0.70
C PHE A 121 1.82 4.92 0.56
N GLY A 122 3.06 5.35 0.82
CA GLY A 122 3.41 6.13 2.00
C GLY A 122 2.72 7.49 2.05
N VAL A 123 2.64 8.20 0.91
CA VAL A 123 1.91 9.48 0.78
C VAL A 123 0.41 9.27 0.98
N GLY A 124 -0.18 8.25 0.34
CA GLY A 124 -1.60 7.93 0.49
C GLY A 124 -1.99 7.66 1.94
N ARG A 125 -1.12 6.96 2.69
CA ARG A 125 -1.30 6.78 4.13
C ARG A 125 -1.18 8.09 4.91
N ALA A 126 -0.15 8.90 4.62
CA ALA A 126 0.07 10.18 5.28
C ALA A 126 -1.08 11.17 5.06
N LEU A 127 -1.77 11.10 3.92
CA LEU A 127 -2.94 11.95 3.63
C LEU A 127 -4.12 11.69 4.56
N MET A 128 -4.26 10.49 5.13
CA MET A 128 -5.38 10.15 6.03
C MET A 128 -5.37 10.98 7.33
N PRO A 129 -4.30 10.95 8.15
CA PRO A 129 -4.23 11.77 9.36
C PRO A 129 -4.08 13.26 9.06
N LEU A 130 -3.40 13.63 7.95
CA LEU A 130 -3.29 15.04 7.54
C LEU A 130 -4.65 15.62 7.15
N GLY A 131 -5.44 14.87 6.38
CA GLY A 131 -6.81 15.24 6.01
C GLY A 131 -7.71 15.35 7.24
N ARG A 132 -7.58 14.44 8.20
CA ARG A 132 -8.32 14.51 9.47
C ARG A 132 -8.04 15.81 10.23
N MET A 133 -6.80 16.27 10.29
CA MET A 133 -6.45 17.54 10.95
C MET A 133 -6.93 18.77 10.19
N ALA A 134 -7.07 18.68 8.86
CA ALA A 134 -7.52 19.80 8.04
C ALA A 134 -9.04 20.02 8.10
N MET A 135 -9.78 19.08 8.70
CA MET A 135 -11.24 19.14 8.82
C MET A 135 -11.69 19.51 10.25
N PRO A 136 -12.88 20.12 10.41
CA PRO A 136 -13.46 20.35 11.72
C PRO A 136 -13.61 19.04 12.52
N GLU A 137 -13.46 19.13 13.85
CA GLU A 137 -13.54 17.98 14.75
C GLU A 137 -14.83 17.18 14.55
N GLY A 138 -14.71 15.85 14.55
CA GLY A 138 -15.84 14.92 14.39
C GLY A 138 -16.41 14.83 12.96
N THR A 139 -15.97 15.64 12.01
CA THR A 139 -16.54 15.63 10.65
C THR A 139 -15.86 14.67 9.68
N TRP A 140 -14.60 14.30 9.94
CA TRP A 140 -13.78 13.45 9.08
C TRP A 140 -14.41 12.06 8.86
N ASP A 141 -14.80 11.39 9.95
CA ASP A 141 -15.28 10.00 9.87
C ASP A 141 -16.57 9.91 9.03
N ALA A 142 -17.54 10.83 9.25
CA ALA A 142 -18.75 10.91 8.43
C ALA A 142 -18.47 11.33 6.97
N ALA A 143 -17.45 12.14 6.73
CA ALA A 143 -17.03 12.52 5.38
C ALA A 143 -16.38 11.35 4.62
N LEU A 144 -15.61 10.52 5.33
CA LEU A 144 -14.98 9.32 4.80
C LEU A 144 -16.02 8.23 4.53
N ASP A 145 -16.90 7.92 5.48
CA ASP A 145 -17.94 6.88 5.32
C ASP A 145 -18.83 7.12 4.11
N ARG A 146 -19.21 8.38 3.85
CA ARG A 146 -20.01 8.76 2.67
C ARG A 146 -19.29 8.55 1.34
N ARG A 147 -17.96 8.55 1.34
CA ARG A 147 -17.13 8.55 0.12
C ARG A 147 -16.31 7.27 -0.04
N ASP A 148 -16.17 6.45 1.01
CA ASP A 148 -15.27 5.29 1.06
C ASP A 148 -15.47 4.36 -0.14
N ARG A 149 -16.73 3.99 -0.45
CA ARG A 149 -17.04 3.15 -1.61
C ARG A 149 -16.58 3.76 -2.93
N VAL A 150 -16.79 5.06 -3.12
CA VAL A 150 -16.40 5.76 -4.36
C VAL A 150 -14.89 5.90 -4.44
N VAL A 151 -14.24 6.29 -3.34
CA VAL A 151 -12.79 6.42 -3.24
C VAL A 151 -12.12 5.08 -3.55
N ARG A 152 -12.58 3.99 -2.94
CA ARG A 152 -12.10 2.64 -3.22
C ARG A 152 -12.28 2.27 -4.68
N ALA A 153 -13.48 2.44 -5.24
CA ALA A 153 -13.74 2.11 -6.63
C ALA A 153 -12.84 2.89 -7.60
N VAL A 154 -12.67 4.20 -7.37
CA VAL A 154 -11.79 5.06 -8.16
C VAL A 154 -10.33 4.61 -8.05
N LEU A 155 -9.85 4.31 -6.84
CA LEU A 155 -8.48 3.83 -6.63
C LEU A 155 -8.25 2.49 -7.32
N TRP A 156 -9.18 1.53 -7.18
CA TRP A 156 -9.09 0.24 -7.87
C TRP A 156 -9.05 0.40 -9.39
N VAL A 157 -9.98 1.18 -9.96
CA VAL A 157 -10.02 1.41 -11.41
C VAL A 157 -8.75 2.12 -11.90
N ALA A 158 -8.31 3.17 -11.20
CA ALA A 158 -7.11 3.91 -11.56
C ALA A 158 -5.85 3.03 -11.49
N THR A 159 -5.67 2.29 -10.39
CA THR A 159 -4.54 1.39 -10.21
C THR A 159 -4.52 0.28 -11.25
N LEU A 160 -5.63 -0.43 -11.47
CA LEU A 160 -5.68 -1.50 -12.48
C LEU A 160 -5.41 -0.97 -13.89
N SER A 161 -5.91 0.22 -14.22
CA SER A 161 -5.65 0.86 -15.51
C SER A 161 -4.17 1.19 -15.71
N LEU A 162 -3.52 1.73 -14.68
CA LEU A 162 -2.09 2.03 -14.70
C LEU A 162 -1.24 0.75 -14.79
N LEU A 163 -1.59 -0.27 -14.02
CA LEU A 163 -0.86 -1.55 -14.05
C LEU A 163 -1.05 -2.28 -15.38
N ALA A 164 -2.25 -2.25 -15.97
CA ALA A 164 -2.50 -2.81 -17.30
C ALA A 164 -1.71 -2.06 -18.40
N ALA A 165 -1.45 -0.76 -18.23
CA ALA A 165 -0.59 -0.01 -19.15
C ALA A 165 0.89 -0.42 -19.03
N LEU A 166 1.35 -0.76 -17.82
CA LEU A 166 2.71 -1.24 -17.56
C LEU A 166 2.95 -2.69 -18.02
N ALA A 167 1.90 -3.53 -18.03
CA ALA A 167 1.98 -4.93 -18.44
C ALA A 167 1.95 -5.15 -19.96
N ARG A 168 1.99 -4.08 -20.77
CA ARG A 168 2.06 -4.20 -22.23
C ARG A 168 3.47 -4.62 -22.65
N PRO A 169 3.62 -5.69 -23.45
CA PRO A 169 4.92 -6.16 -23.92
C PRO A 169 5.63 -5.17 -24.85
#